data_AF-Q98ID8-F1
#
_entry.id   AF-Q98ID8-F1
#
_cell.length_a   1.000
_cell.length_b   1.000
_cell.length_c   1.000
_cell.angle_alpha   90.00
_cell.angle_beta   90.00
_cell.angle_gamma   90.00
#
_symmetry.space_group_name_H-M   'P 1'
#
loop_
_entity.id
_entity.type
_entity.pdbx_description
1 polymer ?
#
loop_
_entity_poly.entity_id
_entity_poly.type
_entity_poly.pdbx_seq_one_letter_code
_entity_poly.pdbx_strand_id
1 'polypeptide(L)' 'MVNWGDIDGPEISIWTLYPSRRLLSARVSAFLDFLKQAFPNGTPDVLAAYIGK' A
#
# COMPACT_ATOMS: atom_id res chain seq x y z
N MET A 1 -13.15 -2.42 26.99
CA MET A 1 -12.20 -2.42 25.86
C MET A 1 -11.13 -1.40 26.21
N VAL A 2 -9.89 -1.84 26.44
CA VAL A 2 -8.80 -0.95 26.86
C VAL A 2 -8.14 -0.39 25.62
N ASN A 3 -8.17 0.93 25.45
CA ASN A 3 -7.40 1.63 24.42
C ASN A 3 -5.97 1.81 24.95
N TRP A 4 -5.00 1.10 24.37
CA TRP A 4 -3.61 1.03 24.82
C TRP A 4 -2.76 2.25 24.39
N GLY A 5 -3.41 3.39 24.18
CA GLY A 5 -2.77 4.63 23.73
C GLY A 5 -2.87 4.78 22.22
N ASP A 6 -3.32 5.95 21.81
CA ASP A 6 -3.24 6.39 20.42
C ASP A 6 -1.76 6.70 20.14
N ILE A 7 -1.10 5.80 19.41
CA ILE A 7 0.26 6.03 18.95
C ILE A 7 0.09 6.67 17.57
N ASP A 8 0.47 7.94 17.44
CA ASP A 8 0.68 8.61 16.17
C ASP A 8 1.80 7.85 15.44
N GLY A 9 1.41 6.77 14.76
CA GLY A 9 2.31 5.84 14.10
C GLY A 9 3.03 6.57 12.96
N PRO A 10 4.32 6.32 12.74
CA PRO A 10 5.04 6.96 11.65
C PRO A 10 4.33 6.69 10.32
N GLU A 11 4.31 7.68 9.44
CA GLU A 11 3.68 7.59 8.12
C GLU A 11 4.18 6.34 7.37
N ILE A 12 3.28 5.38 7.12
CA ILE A 12 3.61 4.14 6.40
C ILE A 12 3.46 4.40 4.91
N SER A 13 4.59 4.45 4.20
CA SER A 13 4.65 4.55 2.74
C SER A 13 4.84 3.18 2.09
N ILE A 14 4.05 2.88 1.05
CA ILE A 14 4.20 1.66 0.24
C ILE A 14 5.08 1.97 -0.97
N TRP A 15 6.15 1.19 -1.15
CA TRP A 15 7.06 1.31 -2.29
C TRP A 15 7.02 0.06 -3.16
N THR A 16 6.89 0.24 -4.48
CA THR A 16 7.11 -0.82 -5.46
C THR A 16 8.45 -0.63 -6.14
N LEU A 17 9.42 -1.50 -5.84
CA LEU A 17 10.76 -1.48 -6.44
C LEU A 17 10.80 -2.35 -7.71
N TYR A 18 11.25 -1.80 -8.83
CA TYR A 18 11.45 -2.54 -10.07
C TYR A 18 12.67 -2.04 -10.86
N PRO A 19 13.31 -2.90 -11.69
CA PRO A 19 14.51 -2.53 -12.43
C PRO A 19 14.22 -1.47 -13.51
N SER A 20 14.91 -0.32 -13.44
CA SER A 20 14.69 0.83 -14.36
C SER A 20 14.93 0.55 -15.84
N ARG A 21 15.74 -0.48 -16.18
CA ARG A 21 16.26 -0.68 -17.54
C ARG A 21 15.39 -1.58 -18.44
N ARG A 22 14.26 -2.08 -17.95
CA ARG A 22 13.31 -2.86 -18.76
C ARG A 22 11.90 -2.35 -18.50
N LEU A 23 11.10 -2.29 -19.57
CA LEU A 23 9.67 -2.05 -19.44
C LEU A 23 9.06 -3.07 -18.48
N LEU A 24 8.19 -2.59 -17.60
CA LEU A 24 7.42 -3.46 -16.72
C LEU A 24 6.60 -4.44 -17.55
N SER A 25 6.54 -5.70 -17.11
CA SER A 25 5.64 -6.67 -17.73
C SER A 25 4.19 -6.20 -17.58
N ALA A 26 3.32 -6.57 -18.53
CA ALA A 26 1.90 -6.22 -18.49
C ALA A 26 1.21 -6.62 -17.18
N ARG A 27 1.60 -7.77 -16.60
CA ARG A 27 1.08 -8.25 -15.32
C ARG A 27 1.49 -7.35 -14.15
N VAL A 28 2.73 -6.85 -14.15
CA VAL A 28 3.21 -5.94 -13.10
C VAL A 28 2.53 -4.58 -13.22
N SER A 29 2.39 -4.02 -14.42
CA SER A 29 1.64 -2.77 -14.61
C SER A 29 0.19 -2.91 -14.15
N ALA A 30 -0.51 -3.98 -14.55
CA ALA A 30 -1.89 -4.21 -14.13
C ALA A 30 -2.04 -4.33 -12.60
N PHE A 31 -1.07 -4.97 -11.93
CA PHE A 31 -1.05 -5.05 -10.48
C PHE A 31 -0.85 -3.67 -9.83
N LEU A 32 0.05 -2.84 -10.37
CA LEU A 32 0.24 -1.47 -9.88
C LEU A 32 -1.00 -0.60 -10.07
N ASP A 33 -1.70 -0.73 -11.21
CA ASP A 33 -2.94 0.00 -11.46
C ASP A 33 -4.08 -0.47 -10.56
N PHE A 34 -4.13 -1.76 -10.24
CA PHE A 34 -5.06 -2.30 -9.24
C PHE A 34 -4.77 -1.72 -7.85
N LEU A 35 -3.49 -1.66 -7.43
CA LEU A 35 -3.11 -1.06 -6.14
C LEU A 35 -3.50 0.43 -6.07
N LYS A 36 -3.25 1.21 -7.14
CA LYS A 36 -3.67 2.62 -7.18
C LYS A 36 -5.18 2.80 -7.05
N GLN A 37 -5.97 1.90 -7.66
CA GLN A 37 -7.43 1.93 -7.57
C GLN A 37 -7.95 1.49 -6.20
N ALA A 38 -7.31 0.49 -5.58
CA ALA A 38 -7.68 -0.01 -4.26
C ALA A 38 -7.28 0.94 -3.12
N PHE A 39 -6.22 1.73 -3.32
CA PHE A 39 -5.67 2.64 -2.32
C PHE A 39 -5.54 4.09 -2.86
N PRO A 40 -6.65 4.76 -3.23
CA PRO A 40 -6.61 6.08 -3.87
C PRO A 40 -6.03 7.18 -2.97
N ASN A 41 -6.18 7.05 -1.65
CA ASN A 41 -5.64 7.99 -0.67
C ASN A 41 -4.24 7.59 -0.16
N GLY A 42 -3.74 6.41 -0.53
CA GLY A 42 -2.42 5.90 -0.11
C GLY A 42 -2.23 5.79 1.40
N THR A 43 -3.31 5.80 2.19
CA THR A 43 -3.21 5.88 3.65
C THR A 43 -2.89 4.52 4.29
N PRO A 44 -2.03 4.50 5.32
CA PRO A 44 -1.65 3.30 6.08
C PRO A 44 -2.85 2.48 6.59
N ASP A 45 -3.88 3.19 7.01
CA ASP A 45 -5.08 2.65 7.66
C ASP A 45 -5.85 1.69 6.74
N VAL A 46 -5.91 2.01 5.45
CA VAL A 46 -6.62 1.20 4.44
C VAL A 46 -5.86 -0.09 4.15
N LEU A 47 -4.53 -0.07 4.17
CA LEU A 47 -3.71 -1.28 4.02
C LEU A 47 -3.87 -2.21 5.24
N ALA A 48 -3.85 -1.66 6.45
CA ALA A 48 -4.06 -2.43 7.68
C ALA A 48 -5.43 -3.13 7.67
N ALA A 49 -6.48 -2.44 7.21
CA ALA A 49 -7.82 -3.02 7.03
C ALA A 49 -7.87 -4.12 5.96
N TYR A 50 -6.98 -4.09 4.96
CA TYR A 50 -6.93 -5.07 3.88
C TYR A 50 -6.18 -6.36 4.26
N ILE A 51 -5.18 -6.28 5.16
CA ILE A 51 -4.36 -7.43 5.61
C ILE A 51 -5.04 -8.21 6.75
N GLY A 52 -5.90 -7.56 7.54
CA GLY A 52 -6.55 -8.16 8.71
C GLY A 52 -7.79 -9.03 8.45
N LYS A 53 -8.02 -9.49 7.21
CA LYS A 53 -9.20 -10.28 6.81
C LYS A 53 -8.80 -11.64 6.27
#